data_AF-A0A1I1GQ26-F1
#
_entry.id   AF-A0A1I1GQ26-F1
#
_cell.length_a   1.000
_cell.length_b   1.000
_cell.length_c   1.000
_cell.angle_alpha   90.00
_cell.angle_beta   90.00
_cell.angle_gamma   90.00
#
_symmetry.space_group_name_H-M   'P 1'
#
loop_
_entity.id
_entity.type
_entity.pdbx_description
1 polymer ?
#
loop_
_entity_poly.entity_id
_entity_poly.type
_entity_poly.pdbx_seq_one_letter_code
_entity_poly.pdbx_strand_id
1 'polypeptide(L)'
;MRIQDLEYYLSLAELGSFSQVSKKFQVSQPTISLAMQRLEKELNTELIWRDPGHQKLALTHPGQILLKHAKKIVAQYQQAEDEIQKEAEQKLVLGLSEIVDFAYFPSIEEHLSDHFFTHLRKETVNAETALEQLQKGQFDALLITGSLPIEEKLTIIDIPHPPLHLSAGKPLPDFQLSFVYQKDSLENSDLALILEELQGAIASAQAKDFALISKSE
;
A
#
# COMPACT_ATOMS: atom_id res chain seq x y z
N MET A 1 -2.69 -20.79 -17.85
CA MET A 1 -3.59 -19.70 -18.28
C MET A 1 -3.15 -18.42 -17.58
N ARG A 2 -3.39 -17.27 -18.19
CA ARG A 2 -3.20 -15.94 -17.58
C ARG A 2 -4.53 -15.17 -17.60
N ILE A 3 -4.72 -14.21 -16.70
CA ILE A 3 -5.95 -13.38 -16.72
C ILE A 3 -6.12 -12.66 -18.07
N GLN A 4 -5.00 -12.19 -18.64
CA GLN A 4 -4.97 -11.55 -19.95
C GLN A 4 -5.41 -12.48 -21.11
N ASP A 5 -5.22 -13.81 -20.97
CA ASP A 5 -5.76 -14.75 -21.95
C ASP A 5 -7.30 -14.71 -21.97
N LEU A 6 -7.93 -14.57 -20.79
CA LEU A 6 -9.38 -14.43 -20.65
C LEU A 6 -9.87 -13.07 -21.15
N GLU A 7 -9.13 -11.98 -20.92
CA GLU A 7 -9.47 -10.65 -21.46
C GLU A 7 -9.47 -10.61 -22.99
N TYR A 8 -8.46 -11.24 -23.60
CA TYR A 8 -8.41 -11.44 -25.05
C TYR A 8 -9.59 -12.28 -25.53
N TYR A 9 -9.92 -13.37 -24.82
CA TYR A 9 -11.05 -14.23 -25.16
C TYR A 9 -12.40 -13.49 -25.10
N LEU A 10 -12.63 -12.73 -24.03
CA LEU A 10 -13.83 -11.90 -23.87
C LEU A 10 -13.96 -10.86 -24.98
N SER A 11 -12.86 -10.20 -25.34
CA SER A 11 -12.87 -9.22 -26.43
C SER A 11 -13.04 -9.88 -27.79
N LEU A 12 -12.56 -11.11 -27.97
CA LEU A 12 -12.76 -11.88 -29.20
C LEU A 12 -14.21 -12.35 -29.34
N ALA A 13 -14.85 -12.73 -28.23
CA ALA A 13 -16.27 -13.05 -28.19
C ALA A 13 -17.16 -11.83 -28.51
N GLU A 14 -16.72 -10.63 -28.15
CA GLU A 14 -17.43 -9.38 -28.42
C GLU A 14 -17.21 -8.89 -29.86
N LEU A 15 -15.96 -8.84 -30.32
CA LEU A 15 -15.58 -8.24 -31.60
C LEU A 15 -15.63 -9.22 -32.77
N GLY A 16 -15.49 -10.52 -32.51
CA GLY A 16 -15.47 -11.55 -33.55
C GLY A 16 -14.27 -11.48 -34.51
N SER A 17 -13.24 -10.71 -34.19
CA SER A 17 -12.07 -10.51 -35.07
C SER A 17 -10.77 -10.43 -34.29
N PHE A 18 -9.86 -11.36 -34.60
CA PHE A 18 -8.51 -11.37 -34.04
C PHE A 18 -7.75 -10.06 -34.34
N SER A 19 -7.92 -9.48 -35.54
CA SER A 19 -7.26 -8.24 -35.92
C SER A 19 -7.83 -7.01 -35.19
N GLN A 20 -9.12 -7.02 -34.83
CA GLN A 20 -9.70 -5.94 -34.02
C GLN A 20 -9.26 -6.05 -32.56
N VAL A 21 -9.21 -7.27 -32.00
CA VAL A 21 -8.68 -7.51 -30.65
C VAL A 21 -7.20 -7.12 -30.57
N SER A 22 -6.38 -7.51 -31.55
CA SER A 22 -4.96 -7.16 -31.56
C SER A 22 -4.74 -5.64 -31.56
N LYS A 23 -5.58 -4.89 -32.31
CA LYS A 23 -5.57 -3.42 -32.29
C LYS A 23 -6.03 -2.86 -30.94
N LYS A 24 -7.10 -3.40 -30.34
CA LYS A 24 -7.63 -2.97 -29.03
C LYS A 24 -6.57 -3.07 -27.93
N PHE A 25 -5.81 -4.16 -27.91
CA PHE A 25 -4.78 -4.41 -26.91
C PHE A 25 -3.37 -4.00 -27.33
N GLN A 26 -3.20 -3.42 -28.53
CA GLN A 26 -1.90 -2.99 -29.06
C GLN A 26 -0.84 -4.12 -29.09
N VAL A 27 -1.27 -5.34 -29.42
CA VAL A 27 -0.41 -6.53 -29.54
C VAL A 27 -0.48 -7.12 -30.94
N SER A 28 0.42 -8.07 -31.24
CA SER A 28 0.38 -8.81 -32.50
C SER A 28 -0.79 -9.80 -32.54
N GLN A 29 -1.32 -10.08 -33.74
CA GLN A 29 -2.35 -11.11 -33.91
C GLN A 29 -1.89 -12.53 -33.48
N PRO A 30 -0.63 -12.95 -33.73
CA PRO A 30 -0.09 -14.18 -33.16
C PRO A 30 -0.17 -14.25 -31.62
N THR A 31 0.00 -13.12 -30.92
CA THR A 31 -0.14 -13.04 -29.45
C THR A 31 -1.54 -13.48 -29.00
N ILE A 32 -2.58 -12.96 -29.65
CA ILE A 32 -3.98 -13.33 -29.36
C ILE A 32 -4.23 -14.80 -29.72
N SER A 33 -3.69 -15.27 -30.85
CA SER A 33 -3.87 -16.67 -31.28
C SER A 33 -3.23 -17.67 -30.31
N LEU A 34 -2.03 -17.37 -29.81
CA LEU A 34 -1.36 -18.16 -28.79
C LEU A 34 -2.12 -18.16 -27.46
N ALA A 35 -2.77 -17.05 -27.10
CA ALA A 35 -3.62 -17.00 -25.91
C ALA A 35 -4.83 -17.94 -26.04
N MET A 36 -5.50 -17.96 -27.19
CA MET A 36 -6.63 -18.87 -27.42
C MET A 36 -6.18 -20.33 -27.38
N GLN A 37 -5.06 -20.64 -28.04
CA GLN A 37 -4.47 -21.99 -28.00
C GLN A 37 -4.11 -22.43 -26.57
N ARG A 38 -3.62 -21.52 -25.72
CA ARG A 38 -3.37 -21.82 -24.30
C ARG A 38 -4.66 -22.17 -23.56
N LEU A 39 -5.72 -21.38 -23.74
CA LEU A 39 -7.02 -21.66 -23.11
C LEU A 39 -7.61 -22.99 -23.58
N GLU A 40 -7.60 -23.25 -24.89
CA GLU A 40 -8.12 -24.48 -25.48
C GLU A 40 -7.33 -25.71 -25.01
N LYS A 41 -6.00 -25.59 -24.94
CA LYS A 41 -5.12 -26.65 -24.43
C LYS A 41 -5.37 -26.93 -22.95
N GLU A 42 -5.54 -25.91 -22.14
CA GLU A 42 -5.74 -26.06 -20.69
C GLU A 42 -7.11 -26.65 -20.35
N LEU A 43 -8.14 -26.26 -21.10
CA LEU A 43 -9.49 -26.78 -20.93
C LEU A 43 -9.76 -28.04 -21.77
N ASN A 44 -8.76 -28.51 -22.53
CA ASN A 44 -8.81 -29.68 -23.40
C ASN A 44 -10.04 -29.68 -24.33
N THR A 45 -10.37 -28.52 -24.91
CA THR A 45 -11.53 -28.35 -25.79
C THR A 45 -11.36 -27.13 -26.70
N GLU A 46 -11.97 -27.17 -27.89
CA GLU A 46 -12.03 -26.01 -28.77
C GLU A 46 -13.08 -25.03 -28.25
N LEU A 47 -12.70 -23.75 -28.14
CA LEU A 47 -13.54 -22.68 -27.60
C LEU A 47 -14.08 -21.80 -28.73
N ILE A 48 -13.38 -21.79 -29.86
CA ILE A 48 -13.64 -20.94 -31.01
C ILE A 48 -13.74 -21.80 -32.26
N TRP A 49 -14.81 -21.58 -33.02
CA TRP A 49 -14.97 -22.16 -34.33
C TRP A 49 -14.70 -21.10 -35.41
N ARG A 50 -13.89 -21.47 -36.41
CA ARG A 50 -13.61 -20.65 -37.59
C ARG A 50 -14.35 -21.26 -38.77
N ASP A 51 -15.30 -20.53 -39.36
CA ASP A 51 -15.95 -20.95 -40.59
C ASP A 51 -14.96 -20.78 -41.77
N PRO A 52 -14.60 -21.84 -42.50
CA PRO A 52 -13.72 -21.74 -43.66
C PRO A 52 -14.31 -20.91 -44.82
N GLY A 53 -15.63 -20.75 -44.88
CA GLY A 53 -16.35 -20.02 -45.93
C GLY A 53 -16.88 -18.64 -45.50
N HIS A 54 -16.89 -18.33 -44.20
CA HIS A 54 -17.33 -17.04 -43.67
C HIS A 54 -16.27 -16.45 -42.74
N GLN A 55 -15.88 -15.20 -42.98
CA GLN A 55 -14.90 -14.46 -42.16
C GLN A 55 -15.35 -14.21 -40.70
N LYS A 56 -16.44 -14.84 -40.25
CA LYS A 56 -17.02 -14.61 -38.92
C LYS A 56 -16.56 -15.70 -37.96
N LEU A 57 -15.96 -15.24 -36.87
CA LEU A 57 -15.62 -16.05 -35.72
C LEU A 57 -16.89 -16.40 -34.93
N ALA A 58 -17.02 -17.66 -34.51
CA ALA A 58 -18.09 -18.12 -33.64
C ALA A 58 -17.54 -18.83 -32.41
N LEU A 59 -18.29 -18.82 -31.30
CA LEU A 59 -17.95 -19.60 -30.12
C LEU A 59 -18.56 -21.00 -30.22
N THR A 60 -17.80 -22.01 -29.79
CA THR A 60 -18.34 -23.36 -29.58
C THR A 60 -19.25 -23.39 -28.35
N HIS A 61 -19.95 -24.51 -28.11
CA HIS A 61 -20.73 -24.66 -26.88
C HIS A 61 -19.84 -24.58 -25.61
N PRO A 62 -18.69 -25.28 -25.52
CA PRO A 62 -17.69 -25.02 -24.47
C PRO A 62 -17.24 -23.56 -24.39
N GLY A 63 -17.06 -22.90 -25.53
CA GLY A 63 -16.76 -21.47 -25.58
C GLY A 63 -17.83 -20.61 -24.91
N GLN A 64 -19.10 -20.87 -25.16
CA GLN A 64 -20.20 -20.15 -24.50
C GLN A 64 -20.24 -20.39 -22.99
N ILE A 65 -19.86 -21.58 -22.52
CA ILE A 65 -19.70 -21.86 -21.10
C ILE A 65 -18.57 -21.02 -20.53
N LEU A 66 -17.39 -21.06 -21.16
CA LEU A 66 -16.24 -20.27 -20.72
C LEU A 66 -16.57 -18.77 -20.71
N LEU A 67 -17.28 -18.25 -21.72
CA LEU A 67 -17.67 -16.83 -21.79
C LEU A 67 -18.40 -16.37 -20.53
N LYS A 68 -19.31 -17.19 -19.99
CA LYS A 68 -20.07 -16.86 -18.76
C LYS A 68 -19.15 -16.80 -17.54
N HIS A 69 -18.19 -17.72 -17.44
CA HIS A 69 -17.27 -17.79 -16.31
C HIS A 69 -16.14 -16.76 -16.41
N ALA A 70 -15.56 -16.57 -17.59
CA ALA A 70 -14.49 -15.60 -17.86
C ALA A 70 -14.92 -14.18 -17.49
N LYS A 71 -16.17 -13.78 -17.79
CA LYS A 71 -16.71 -12.48 -17.37
C LYS A 71 -16.65 -12.29 -15.86
N LYS A 72 -17.01 -13.32 -15.09
CA LYS A 72 -16.99 -13.26 -13.62
C LYS A 72 -15.56 -13.24 -13.08
N ILE A 73 -14.68 -14.08 -13.63
CA ILE A 73 -13.28 -14.17 -13.20
C ILE A 73 -12.58 -12.82 -13.42
N VAL A 74 -12.70 -12.23 -14.61
CA VAL A 74 -12.09 -10.94 -14.93
C VAL A 74 -12.68 -9.83 -14.05
N ALA A 75 -14.00 -9.82 -13.82
CA ALA A 75 -14.63 -8.82 -12.95
C ALA A 75 -14.17 -8.94 -11.49
N GLN A 76 -14.04 -10.16 -10.96
CA GLN A 76 -13.55 -10.39 -9.60
C GLN A 76 -12.07 -10.02 -9.46
N TYR A 77 -11.27 -10.31 -10.49
CA TYR A 77 -9.87 -9.89 -10.52
C TYR A 77 -9.74 -8.37 -10.53
N GLN A 78 -10.50 -7.67 -11.38
CA GLN A 78 -10.51 -6.20 -11.40
C GLN A 78 -10.97 -5.63 -10.06
N GLN A 79 -12.00 -6.21 -9.44
CA GLN A 79 -12.45 -5.78 -8.12
C GLN A 79 -11.34 -5.92 -7.07
N ALA A 80 -10.59 -7.03 -7.08
CA ALA A 80 -9.46 -7.22 -6.18
C ALA A 80 -8.34 -6.19 -6.43
N GLU A 81 -8.03 -5.90 -7.70
CA GLU A 81 -7.07 -4.83 -8.05
C GLU A 81 -7.53 -3.47 -7.54
N ASP A 82 -8.81 -3.14 -7.72
CA ASP A 82 -9.40 -1.87 -7.25
C ASP A 82 -9.39 -1.76 -5.72
N GLU A 83 -9.67 -2.86 -5.00
CA GLU A 83 -9.63 -2.91 -3.54
C GLU A 83 -8.20 -2.75 -3.01
N ILE A 84 -7.23 -3.46 -3.60
CA ILE A 84 -5.81 -3.34 -3.25
C ILE A 84 -5.28 -1.94 -3.55
N GLN A 85 -5.67 -1.34 -4.68
CA GLN A 85 -5.25 0.02 -5.01
C GLN A 85 -5.83 1.03 -4.01
N LYS A 86 -7.10 0.88 -3.63
CA LYS A 86 -7.71 1.75 -2.60
C LYS A 86 -7.03 1.60 -1.25
N GLU A 87 -6.64 0.39 -0.88
CA GLU A 87 -5.84 0.14 0.33
C GLU A 87 -4.50 0.88 0.24
N ALA A 88 -3.80 0.79 -0.89
CA ALA A 88 -2.56 1.51 -1.13
C ALA A 88 -2.71 3.04 -1.13
N GLU A 89 -3.91 3.56 -1.42
CA GLU A 89 -4.25 4.98 -1.34
C GLU A 89 -4.59 5.45 0.09
N GLN A 90 -4.97 4.54 0.99
CA GLN A 90 -5.16 4.84 2.42
C GLN A 90 -3.80 4.91 3.11
N LYS A 91 -3.21 6.11 3.07
CA LYS A 91 -2.01 6.37 3.87
C LYS A 91 -2.38 6.51 5.34
N LEU A 92 -1.68 5.78 6.18
CA LEU A 92 -1.70 6.00 7.61
C LEU A 92 -1.15 7.41 7.91
N VAL A 93 -1.90 8.20 8.66
CA VAL A 93 -1.51 9.55 9.06
C VAL A 93 -0.82 9.51 10.42
N LEU A 94 0.50 9.65 10.41
CA LEU A 94 1.33 9.69 11.61
C LEU A 94 1.60 11.15 12.02
N GLY A 95 1.09 11.53 13.18
CA GLY A 95 1.31 12.85 13.77
C GLY A 95 2.66 12.91 14.50
N LEU A 96 3.50 13.88 14.16
CA LEU A 96 4.84 14.04 14.73
C LEU A 96 4.92 15.33 15.53
N SER A 97 5.39 15.27 16.78
CA SER A 97 5.75 16.52 17.49
C SER A 97 6.90 17.21 16.76
N GLU A 98 7.00 18.53 16.87
CA GLU A 98 8.04 19.32 16.17
C GLU A 98 9.46 18.79 16.39
N ILE A 99 9.78 18.38 17.62
CA ILE A 99 11.09 17.80 17.94
C ILE A 99 11.30 16.47 17.22
N VAL A 100 10.27 15.62 17.14
CA VAL A 100 10.36 14.34 16.43
C VAL A 100 10.52 14.56 14.94
N ASP A 101 9.66 15.38 14.33
CA ASP A 101 9.69 15.64 12.89
C ASP A 101 11.03 16.23 12.45
N PHE A 102 11.61 17.11 13.26
CA PHE A 102 12.89 17.74 12.95
C PHE A 102 14.10 16.86 13.29
N ALA A 103 14.16 16.30 14.51
CA ALA A 103 15.37 15.70 15.05
C ALA A 103 15.46 14.19 14.87
N TYR A 104 14.32 13.49 14.85
CA TYR A 104 14.27 12.03 14.77
C TYR A 104 13.91 11.53 13.38
N PHE A 105 12.86 12.11 12.80
CA PHE A 105 12.22 11.55 11.62
C PHE A 105 13.15 11.44 10.40
N PRO A 106 14.07 12.39 10.11
CA PRO A 106 14.99 12.24 8.98
C PRO A 106 15.85 10.98 9.08
N SER A 107 16.35 10.64 10.27
CA SER A 107 17.16 9.44 10.48
C SER A 107 16.32 8.17 10.49
N ILE A 108 15.09 8.24 11.02
CA ILE A 108 14.12 7.14 10.96
C ILE A 108 13.81 6.84 9.48
N GLU A 109 13.51 7.87 8.69
CA GLU A 109 13.12 7.79 7.29
C GLU A 109 14.17 7.08 6.42
N GLU A 110 15.46 7.27 6.69
CA GLU A 110 16.55 6.55 6.00
C GLU A 110 16.54 5.02 6.23
N HIS A 111 15.88 4.56 7.30
CA HIS A 111 15.86 3.16 7.72
C HIS A 111 14.46 2.52 7.60
N LEU A 112 13.45 3.26 7.15
CA LEU A 112 12.14 2.71 6.82
C LEU A 112 12.20 1.95 5.49
N SER A 113 11.46 0.85 5.37
CA SER A 113 11.30 0.17 4.09
C SER A 113 10.52 1.01 3.07
N ASP A 114 10.86 0.88 1.79
CA ASP A 114 10.17 1.58 0.69
C ASP A 114 8.65 1.30 0.71
N HIS A 115 8.26 0.07 1.06
CA HIS A 115 6.86 -0.31 1.21
C HIS A 115 6.18 0.50 2.32
N PHE A 116 6.84 0.68 3.46
CA PHE A 116 6.27 1.43 4.56
C PHE A 116 6.14 2.92 4.24
N PHE A 117 7.16 3.49 3.61
CA PHE A 117 7.20 4.91 3.26
C PHE A 117 6.05 5.33 2.31
N THR A 118 5.69 4.48 1.35
CA THR A 118 4.60 4.81 0.39
C THR A 118 3.22 4.83 1.05
N HIS A 119 3.02 4.07 2.13
CA HIS A 119 1.76 3.97 2.88
C HIS A 119 1.71 4.88 4.11
N LEU A 120 2.78 5.64 4.38
CA LEU A 120 2.83 6.60 5.48
C LEU A 120 2.63 8.03 4.97
N ARG A 121 1.76 8.79 5.63
CA ARG A 121 1.69 10.24 5.54
C ARG A 121 2.08 10.83 6.89
N LYS A 122 3.21 11.51 6.95
CA LYS A 122 3.60 12.25 8.16
C LYS A 122 3.00 13.65 8.16
N GLU A 123 2.62 14.12 9.33
CA GLU A 123 2.14 15.49 9.55
C GLU A 123 2.62 15.99 10.91
N THR A 124 3.09 17.23 10.98
CA THR A 124 3.51 17.84 12.26
C THR A 124 2.27 18.17 13.10
N VAL A 125 2.31 17.86 14.39
CA VAL A 125 1.21 18.10 15.33
C VAL A 125 1.65 19.00 16.48
N ASN A 126 0.77 19.90 16.90
CA ASN A 126 0.98 20.69 18.11
C ASN A 126 0.73 19.84 19.35
N ALA A 127 1.67 19.84 20.30
CA ALA A 127 1.59 19.08 21.55
C ALA A 127 0.31 19.35 22.36
N GLU A 128 -0.23 20.58 22.34
CA GLU A 128 -1.43 20.95 23.09
C GLU A 128 -2.71 20.31 22.52
N THR A 129 -2.75 20.04 21.21
CA THR A 129 -3.94 19.52 20.51
C THR A 129 -3.77 18.07 20.04
N ALA A 130 -2.58 17.48 20.19
CA ALA A 130 -2.24 16.20 19.60
C ALA A 130 -3.18 15.07 20.01
N LEU A 131 -3.48 14.96 21.32
CA LEU A 131 -4.36 13.90 21.83
C LEU A 131 -5.81 14.09 21.36
N GLU A 132 -6.30 15.34 21.31
CA GLU A 132 -7.65 15.64 20.82
C GLU A 132 -7.80 15.31 19.33
N GLN A 133 -6.78 15.64 18.52
CA GLN A 133 -6.78 15.37 17.09
C GLN A 133 -6.66 13.88 16.79
N LEU A 134 -5.84 13.16 17.57
CA LEU A 134 -5.79 11.69 17.54
C LEU A 134 -7.18 11.11 17.85
N GLN A 135 -7.83 11.55 18.93
CA GLN A 135 -9.18 11.08 19.33
C GLN A 135 -10.25 11.34 18.27
N LYS A 136 -10.13 12.44 17.52
CA LYS A 136 -11.02 12.79 16.42
C LYS A 136 -10.72 12.03 15.11
N GLY A 137 -9.70 11.18 15.09
CA GLY A 137 -9.29 10.42 13.90
C GLY A 137 -8.62 11.27 12.82
N GLN A 138 -8.02 12.41 13.20
CA GLN A 138 -7.19 13.20 12.27
C GLN A 138 -5.81 12.57 12.05
N PHE A 139 -5.34 11.84 13.07
CA PHE A 139 -4.15 11.01 13.04
C PHE A 139 -4.57 9.59 13.42
N ASP A 140 -3.91 8.60 12.83
CA ASP A 140 -4.07 7.20 13.22
C ASP A 140 -3.17 6.85 14.41
N ALA A 141 -1.98 7.46 14.44
CA ALA A 141 -1.03 7.38 15.54
C ALA A 141 -0.23 8.67 15.68
N LEU A 142 0.45 8.82 16.82
CA LEU A 142 1.37 9.91 17.11
C LEU A 142 2.74 9.34 17.48
N LEU A 143 3.81 10.04 17.08
CA LEU A 143 5.15 9.85 17.59
C LEU A 143 5.63 11.17 18.19
N ILE A 144 5.66 11.24 19.52
CA ILE A 144 5.83 12.50 20.25
C ILE A 144 6.79 12.36 21.42
N THR A 145 7.36 13.48 21.84
CA THR A 145 8.24 13.52 23.02
C THR A 145 7.55 14.12 24.24
N GLY A 146 7.98 13.69 25.42
CA GLY A 146 7.54 14.20 26.71
C GLY A 146 6.56 13.28 27.43
N SER A 147 6.18 13.68 28.64
CA SER A 147 5.26 12.90 29.47
C SER A 147 3.81 13.20 29.09
N LEU A 148 3.07 12.15 28.75
CA LEU A 148 1.65 12.23 28.40
C LEU A 148 0.77 11.87 29.60
N PRO A 149 -0.42 12.48 29.72
CA PRO A 149 -1.40 12.00 30.67
C PRO A 149 -1.82 10.57 30.31
N ILE A 150 -1.90 9.71 31.33
CA ILE A 150 -2.40 8.35 31.14
C ILE A 150 -3.92 8.43 30.93
N GLU A 151 -4.38 8.05 29.74
CA GLU A 151 -5.81 7.98 29.39
C GLU A 151 -6.23 6.56 29.04
N GLU A 152 -7.35 6.08 29.58
CA GLU A 152 -7.80 4.69 29.40
C GLU A 152 -8.05 4.29 27.95
N LYS A 153 -8.39 5.25 27.08
CA LYS A 153 -8.71 5.03 25.66
C LYS A 153 -7.48 5.03 24.76
N LEU A 154 -6.33 5.44 25.28
CA LEU A 154 -5.09 5.52 24.54
C LEU A 154 -4.17 4.36 24.93
N THR A 155 -3.38 3.92 23.96
CA THR A 155 -2.21 3.09 24.18
C THR A 155 -0.99 3.97 23.98
N ILE A 156 -0.11 3.98 24.97
CA ILE A 156 1.14 4.74 24.96
C ILE A 156 2.26 3.72 25.10
N ILE A 157 3.17 3.71 24.12
CA ILE A 157 4.31 2.79 24.08
C ILE A 157 5.57 3.65 24.03
N ASP A 158 6.38 3.58 25.08
CA ASP A 158 7.67 4.24 25.12
C ASP A 158 8.65 3.49 24.21
N ILE A 159 9.28 4.24 23.29
CA ILE A 159 10.26 3.73 22.36
C ILE A 159 11.65 4.13 22.86
N PRO A 160 12.56 3.17 23.10
CA PRO A 160 13.95 3.47 23.38
C PRO A 160 14.57 4.26 22.22
N HIS A 161 15.25 5.35 22.54
CA HIS A 161 15.83 6.23 21.53
C HIS A 161 17.21 6.73 21.95
N PRO A 162 18.07 7.09 20.99
CA PRO A 162 19.33 7.74 21.31
C PRO A 162 19.11 9.16 21.87
N PRO A 163 20.02 9.67 22.72
CA PRO A 163 19.93 11.01 23.27
C PRO A 163 20.15 12.06 22.17
N LEU A 164 19.34 13.11 22.19
CA LEU A 164 19.58 14.29 21.37
C LEU A 164 20.71 15.14 21.93
N HIS A 165 21.48 15.76 21.05
CA HIS A 165 22.55 16.68 21.42
C HIS A 165 22.23 18.09 20.96
N LEU A 166 22.52 19.07 21.82
CA LEU A 166 22.66 20.47 21.42
C LEU A 166 23.84 20.60 20.46
N SER A 167 23.82 21.62 19.59
CA SER A 167 24.95 21.86 18.66
C SER A 167 26.29 22.11 19.36
N ALA A 168 26.27 22.48 20.64
CA ALA A 168 27.45 22.58 21.51
C ALA A 168 27.98 21.21 22.02
N GLY A 169 27.43 20.09 21.55
CA GLY A 169 27.84 18.72 21.89
C GLY A 169 27.32 18.21 23.24
N LYS A 170 26.52 19.00 23.96
CA LYS A 170 25.94 18.58 25.25
C LYS A 170 24.64 17.81 25.01
N PRO A 171 24.45 16.62 25.61
CA PRO A 171 23.17 15.91 25.52
C PRO A 171 22.05 16.72 26.18
N LEU A 172 20.86 16.66 25.59
CA LEU A 172 19.64 17.16 26.20
C LEU A 172 19.29 16.31 27.44
N PRO A 173 18.52 16.87 28.39
CA PRO A 173 17.93 16.07 29.47
C PRO A 173 17.16 14.89 28.89
N ASP A 174 17.14 13.79 29.63
CA ASP A 174 16.40 12.61 29.24
C ASP A 174 14.91 12.94 29.09
N PHE A 175 14.30 12.44 28.03
CA PHE A 175 12.88 12.60 27.75
C PHE A 175 12.33 11.29 27.19
N GLN A 176 11.02 11.12 27.21
CA GLN A 176 10.38 9.96 26.62
C GLN A 176 10.06 10.25 25.15
N LEU A 177 10.35 9.30 24.26
CA LEU A 177 9.75 9.20 22.95
C LEU A 177 8.65 8.16 23.03
N SER A 178 7.42 8.53 22.71
CA SER A 178 6.27 7.64 22.84
C SER A 178 5.50 7.56 21.53
N PHE A 179 5.12 6.33 21.18
CA PHE A 179 4.15 6.04 20.14
C PHE A 179 2.76 5.92 20.77
N VAL A 180 1.80 6.67 20.25
CA VAL A 180 0.48 6.83 20.85
C VAL A 180 -0.60 6.56 19.82
N TYR A 181 -1.57 5.72 20.16
CA TYR A 181 -2.72 5.43 19.29
C TYR A 181 -3.96 5.12 20.14
N GLN A 182 -5.15 5.15 19.54
CA GLN A 182 -6.37 4.76 20.25
C GLN A 182 -6.53 3.24 20.30
N LYS A 183 -7.01 2.71 21.42
CA LYS A 183 -7.23 1.25 21.58
C LYS A 183 -8.21 0.63 20.59
N ASP A 184 -9.13 1.43 20.06
CA ASP A 184 -10.19 0.99 19.15
C ASP A 184 -9.93 1.38 17.67
N SER A 185 -8.77 1.99 17.35
CA SER A 185 -8.45 2.46 16.00
C SER A 185 -7.74 1.39 15.16
N LEU A 186 -8.34 1.08 13.98
CA LEU A 186 -7.83 0.21 12.90
C LEU A 186 -7.47 -1.23 13.31
N GLU A 187 -7.38 -2.16 12.36
CA GLU A 187 -7.06 -3.55 12.68
C GLU A 187 -5.70 -3.58 13.39
N ASN A 188 -5.66 -4.11 14.63
CA ASN A 188 -4.47 -4.10 15.50
C ASN A 188 -3.17 -4.58 14.82
N SER A 189 -3.25 -5.26 13.67
CA SER A 189 -2.12 -5.67 12.84
C SER A 189 -1.34 -4.50 12.24
N ASP A 190 -1.99 -3.46 11.73
CA ASP A 190 -1.28 -2.43 10.94
C ASP A 190 -0.46 -1.51 11.85
N LEU A 191 -1.04 -1.10 12.98
CA LEU A 191 -0.35 -0.30 14.00
C LEU A 191 0.79 -1.08 14.67
N ALA A 192 0.65 -2.40 14.82
CA ALA A 192 1.73 -3.25 15.33
C ALA A 192 2.91 -3.33 14.35
N LEU A 193 2.63 -3.49 13.05
CA LEU A 193 3.66 -3.46 12.00
C LEU A 193 4.36 -2.11 11.93
N ILE A 194 3.60 -1.01 12.04
CA ILE A 194 4.15 0.35 12.11
C ILE A 194 5.07 0.53 13.30
N LEU A 195 4.63 0.09 14.47
CA LEU A 195 5.43 0.19 15.68
C LEU A 195 6.74 -0.61 15.54
N GLU A 196 6.66 -1.84 15.01
CA GLU A 196 7.84 -2.69 14.80
C GLU A 196 8.82 -2.04 13.82
N GLU A 197 8.33 -1.52 12.70
CA GLU A 197 9.15 -0.84 11.69
C GLU A 197 9.80 0.44 12.27
N LEU A 198 9.03 1.27 12.98
CA LEU A 198 9.54 2.48 13.62
C LEU A 198 10.59 2.16 14.69
N GLN A 199 10.35 1.13 15.52
CA GLN A 199 11.33 0.68 16.51
C GLN A 199 12.61 0.17 15.86
N GLY A 200 12.49 -0.60 14.77
CA GLY A 200 13.62 -1.09 13.99
C GLY A 200 14.44 0.05 13.38
N ALA A 201 13.76 1.04 12.80
CA ALA A 201 14.39 2.22 12.21
C ALA A 201 15.09 3.10 13.25
N ILE A 202 14.43 3.38 14.39
CA ILE A 202 15.01 4.14 15.50
C ILE A 202 16.24 3.43 16.08
N ALA A 203 16.18 2.10 16.23
CA ALA A 203 17.30 1.31 16.73
C ALA A 203 18.49 1.23 15.77
N SER A 204 18.22 1.32 14.45
CA SER A 204 19.25 1.24 13.41
C SER A 204 19.98 2.57 13.18
N ALA A 205 19.30 3.68 13.44
CA ALA A 205 19.88 5.01 13.30
C ALA A 205 20.98 5.27 14.36
N GLN A 206 22.08 5.90 13.95
CA GLN A 206 23.20 6.17 14.85
C GLN A 206 22.94 7.44 15.66
N ALA A 207 23.43 7.51 16.91
CA ALA A 207 23.24 8.69 17.78
C ALA A 207 23.74 10.02 17.17
N LYS A 208 24.69 9.98 16.22
CA LYS A 208 25.20 11.16 15.50
C LYS A 208 24.22 11.72 14.47
N ASP A 209 23.26 10.90 14.04
CA ASP A 209 22.27 11.26 13.02
C ASP A 209 21.18 12.15 13.64
N PHE A 210 21.07 12.15 14.98
CA PHE A 210 20.12 12.90 15.79
C PHE A 210 20.75 14.16 16.41
N ALA A 211 20.88 15.24 15.63
CA ALA A 211 21.46 16.52 16.08
C ALA A 211 20.44 17.68 15.99
N LEU A 212 20.30 18.47 17.06
CA LEU A 212 19.43 19.65 17.09
C LEU A 212 20.19 20.97 16.84
N ILE A 213 19.44 21.91 16.24
CA ILE A 213 19.78 23.24 15.72
C ILE A 213 20.32 24.18 16.81
N SER A 214 21.20 25.09 16.39
CA SER A 214 21.76 26.19 17.18
C SER A 214 20.69 26.92 17.98
N LYS A 215 20.97 27.21 19.25
CA LYS A 215 20.23 28.22 20.01
C LYS A 215 20.11 29.48 19.14
N SER A 216 18.89 29.84 18.74
CA SER A 216 18.59 31.25 18.50
C SER A 216 18.72 31.95 19.86
N GLU A 217 19.60 32.97 19.89
CA GLU A 217 19.88 33.84 21.03
C GLU A 217 18.62 34.53 21.58
#